data_AF-A0AAD6WWF8-F1
#
_entry.id   AF-A0AAD6WWF8-F1
#
_cell.length_a   1.000
_cell.length_b   1.000
_cell.length_c   1.000
_cell.angle_alpha   90.00
_cell.angle_beta   90.00
_cell.angle_gamma   90.00
#
_symmetry.space_group_name_H-M   'P 1'
#
loop_
_entity.id
_entity.type
_entity.pdbx_description
1 polymer ?
#
loop_
_entity_poly.entity_id
_entity_poly.type
_entity_poly.pdbx_seq_one_letter_code
_entity_poly.pdbx_strand_id
1 'polypeptide(L)'
;MPPKVAAPQIRLQNATACLTATAAPLEILANTLKAPFLEAMSNTTQSLLECIQTVKQNKNDCTQLIEQTHQLLHAIIVVHIKSDTGGELPPNMLNQIGKFTETLHKIHTFVEAQQSGSKVKNFFRQGEMSMLLKHCKAELQEGLDFFQVGHLFFNAAQE
;
A
#
# COMPACT_ATOMS: atom_id res chain seq x y z
N MET A 1 -0.38 -32.06 -6.55
CA MET A 1 0.80 -31.27 -6.97
C MET A 1 0.76 -29.95 -6.24
N PRO A 2 1.75 -29.59 -5.42
CA PRO A 2 1.81 -28.24 -4.86
C PRO A 2 1.99 -27.23 -6.01
N PRO A 3 1.35 -26.05 -5.96
CA PRO A 3 1.51 -25.05 -6.99
C PRO A 3 2.99 -24.63 -7.07
N LYS A 4 3.54 -24.67 -8.29
CA LYS A 4 4.89 -24.19 -8.60
C LYS A 4 4.96 -22.73 -8.17
N VAL A 5 5.65 -22.44 -7.07
CA VAL A 5 5.80 -21.08 -6.53
C VAL A 5 6.36 -20.22 -7.67
N ALA A 6 5.57 -19.24 -8.10
CA ALA A 6 5.96 -18.35 -9.20
C ALA A 6 7.28 -17.66 -8.86
N ALA A 7 8.16 -17.52 -9.86
CA ALA A 7 9.45 -16.86 -9.67
C ALA A 7 9.24 -15.45 -9.06
N PRO A 8 10.11 -14.99 -8.14
CA PRO A 8 9.98 -13.69 -7.46
C PRO A 8 9.71 -12.51 -8.41
N GLN A 9 10.30 -12.56 -9.62
CA GLN A 9 10.08 -11.56 -10.66
C GLN A 9 8.64 -11.50 -11.17
N ILE A 10 8.03 -12.67 -11.41
CA ILE A 10 6.65 -12.78 -11.91
C ILE A 10 5.68 -12.29 -10.83
N ARG A 11 5.95 -12.63 -9.56
CA ARG A 11 5.12 -12.16 -8.45
C ARG A 11 5.19 -10.65 -8.28
N LEU A 12 6.38 -10.06 -8.40
CA LEU A 12 6.54 -8.60 -8.32
C LEU A 12 5.78 -7.91 -9.47
N GLN A 13 5.86 -8.44 -10.69
CA GLN A 13 5.11 -7.92 -11.83
C GLN A 13 3.60 -7.99 -11.62
N ASN A 14 3.09 -9.10 -11.09
CA ASN A 14 1.67 -9.24 -10.77
C ASN A 14 1.25 -8.24 -9.68
N ALA A 15 2.05 -8.08 -8.62
CA ALA A 15 1.79 -7.11 -7.57
C ALA A 15 1.78 -5.66 -8.10
N THR A 16 2.72 -5.32 -9.00
CA THR A 16 2.75 -4.02 -9.69
C THR A 16 1.48 -3.83 -10.52
N ALA A 17 1.05 -4.83 -11.29
CA ALA A 17 -0.16 -4.73 -12.11
C ALA A 17 -1.41 -4.49 -11.26
N CYS A 18 -1.53 -5.18 -10.12
CA CYS A 18 -2.60 -4.95 -9.16
C CYS A 18 -2.56 -3.52 -8.58
N LEU A 19 -1.39 -3.04 -8.19
CA LEU A 19 -1.22 -1.67 -7.70
C LEU A 19 -1.58 -0.63 -8.77
N THR A 20 -1.19 -0.86 -10.02
CA THR A 20 -1.58 -0.02 -11.17
C THR A 20 -3.10 0.03 -11.36
N ALA A 21 -3.79 -1.11 -11.22
CA ALA A 21 -5.24 -1.17 -11.33
C ALA A 21 -5.95 -0.30 -10.27
N THR A 22 -5.33 -0.09 -9.10
CA THR A 22 -5.85 0.81 -8.04
C THR A 22 -5.45 2.26 -8.18
N ALA A 23 -4.43 2.60 -8.99
CA ALA A 23 -3.92 3.96 -9.09
C ALA A 23 -4.94 4.92 -9.75
N ALA A 24 -5.57 4.50 -10.85
CA ALA A 24 -6.55 5.35 -11.55
C ALA A 24 -7.83 5.61 -10.73
N PRO A 25 -8.47 4.60 -10.09
CA PRO A 25 -9.60 4.88 -9.20
C PRO A 25 -9.25 5.79 -8.02
N LEU A 26 -8.04 5.65 -7.45
CA LEU A 26 -7.55 6.51 -6.37
C LEU A 26 -7.41 7.97 -6.83
N GLU A 27 -6.85 8.19 -8.02
CA GLU A 27 -6.72 9.53 -8.60
C GLU A 27 -8.09 10.17 -8.86
N ILE A 28 -9.04 9.41 -9.40
CA ILE A 28 -10.42 9.87 -9.61
C ILE A 28 -11.06 10.26 -8.28
N LEU A 29 -10.91 9.45 -7.24
CA LEU A 29 -11.43 9.76 -5.90
C LEU A 29 -10.77 11.01 -5.32
N ALA A 30 -9.46 11.15 -5.42
CA ALA A 30 -8.73 12.33 -4.95
C ALA A 30 -9.25 13.62 -5.61
N ASN A 31 -9.43 13.59 -6.94
CA ASN A 31 -9.96 14.72 -7.70
C ASN A 31 -11.43 15.03 -7.38
N THR A 32 -12.24 14.00 -7.12
CA THR A 32 -13.68 14.15 -6.85
C THR A 32 -13.92 14.69 -5.46
N LEU A 33 -13.26 14.11 -4.46
CA LEU A 33 -13.46 14.43 -3.05
C LEU A 33 -12.62 15.64 -2.59
N LYS A 34 -11.62 16.04 -3.40
CA LYS A 34 -10.69 17.13 -3.09
C LYS A 34 -10.05 16.98 -1.70
N ALA A 35 -9.75 15.74 -1.34
CA ALA A 35 -9.18 15.38 -0.06
C ALA A 35 -7.64 15.34 -0.15
N PRO A 36 -6.91 16.22 0.57
CA PRO A 36 -5.45 16.32 0.46
C PRO A 36 -4.72 15.01 0.76
N PHE A 37 -5.27 14.17 1.64
CA PHE A 37 -4.68 12.87 1.97
C PHE A 37 -4.81 11.88 0.80
N LEU A 38 -5.92 11.88 0.05
CA LEU A 38 -6.08 11.02 -1.13
C LEU A 38 -5.15 11.46 -2.26
N GLU A 39 -4.95 12.76 -2.42
CA GLU A 39 -3.98 13.30 -3.38
C GLU A 39 -2.55 12.85 -3.02
N ALA A 40 -2.16 13.00 -1.75
CA ALA A 40 -0.86 12.54 -1.28
C ALA A 40 -0.65 11.03 -1.49
N MET A 41 -1.69 10.22 -1.22
CA MET A 41 -1.66 8.79 -1.48
C MET A 41 -1.55 8.46 -2.97
N SER A 42 -2.28 9.18 -3.83
CA SER A 42 -2.23 9.04 -5.27
C SER A 42 -0.82 9.30 -5.80
N ASN A 43 -0.24 10.45 -5.44
CA ASN A 43 1.10 10.83 -5.87
C ASN A 43 2.15 9.83 -5.38
N THR A 44 2.07 9.42 -4.11
CA THR A 44 3.03 8.44 -3.55
C THR A 44 2.90 7.07 -4.20
N THR A 45 1.67 6.65 -4.55
CA THR A 45 1.43 5.39 -5.28
C THR A 45 2.04 5.42 -6.67
N GLN A 46 1.95 6.55 -7.38
CA GLN A 46 2.58 6.72 -8.69
C GLN A 46 4.11 6.67 -8.58
N SER A 47 4.71 7.39 -7.65
CA SER A 47 6.16 7.33 -7.42
C SER A 47 6.62 5.92 -7.02
N LEU A 48 5.80 5.19 -6.26
CA LEU A 48 6.07 3.80 -5.91
C LEU A 48 6.07 2.88 -7.14
N LEU A 49 5.13 3.07 -8.07
CA LEU A 49 5.07 2.31 -9.33
C LEU A 49 6.33 2.50 -10.17
N GLU A 50 6.82 3.74 -10.29
CA GLU A 50 8.09 4.05 -10.96
C GLU A 50 9.27 3.35 -10.27
N CYS A 51 9.29 3.39 -8.93
CA CYS A 51 10.35 2.79 -8.14
C CYS A 51 10.42 1.27 -8.27
N ILE A 52 9.28 0.58 -8.31
CA ILE A 52 9.23 -0.89 -8.37
C ILE A 52 9.91 -1.43 -9.63
N GLN A 53 9.80 -0.72 -10.76
CA GLN A 53 10.36 -1.16 -12.04
C GLN A 53 11.90 -1.29 -12.02
N THR A 54 12.56 -0.58 -11.10
CA THR A 54 14.02 -0.53 -11.00
C THR A 54 14.57 -1.33 -9.80
N VAL A 55 13.70 -2.03 -9.05
CA VAL A 55 14.09 -2.85 -7.90
C VAL A 55 15.01 -4.00 -8.30
N LYS A 56 16.18 -4.05 -7.65
CA LYS A 56 17.18 -5.10 -7.89
C LYS A 56 17.34 -6.07 -6.71
N GLN A 57 17.02 -5.62 -5.50
CA GLN A 57 17.22 -6.37 -4.25
C GLN A 57 15.90 -6.60 -3.52
N ASN A 58 15.88 -7.55 -2.59
CA ASN A 58 14.75 -7.80 -1.67
C ASN A 58 13.38 -7.88 -2.38
N LYS A 59 13.35 -8.50 -3.57
CA LYS A 59 12.15 -8.57 -4.42
C LYS A 59 10.96 -9.20 -3.70
N ASN A 60 11.18 -10.23 -2.89
CA ASN A 60 10.11 -10.87 -2.13
C ASN A 60 9.47 -9.91 -1.11
N ASP A 61 10.29 -9.15 -0.38
CA ASP A 61 9.80 -8.18 0.59
C ASP A 61 9.09 -7.02 -0.10
N CYS A 62 9.64 -6.53 -1.22
CA CYS A 62 8.96 -5.53 -2.05
C CYS A 62 7.61 -6.06 -2.52
N THR A 63 7.55 -7.28 -3.09
CA THR A 63 6.31 -7.90 -3.53
C THR A 63 5.27 -7.94 -2.42
N GLN A 64 5.64 -8.39 -1.20
CA GLN A 64 4.70 -8.44 -0.07
C GLN A 64 4.18 -7.06 0.31
N LEU A 65 5.05 -6.06 0.40
CA LEU A 65 4.64 -4.69 0.71
C LEU A 65 3.69 -4.15 -0.36
N ILE A 66 3.97 -4.39 -1.64
CA ILE A 66 3.11 -3.94 -2.75
C ILE A 66 1.76 -4.67 -2.75
N GLU A 67 1.72 -5.98 -2.52
CA GLU A 67 0.49 -6.77 -2.42
C GLU A 67 -0.40 -6.21 -1.29
N GLN A 68 0.16 -5.97 -0.10
CA GLN A 68 -0.58 -5.42 1.04
C GLN A 68 -1.00 -3.96 0.83
N THR A 69 -0.14 -3.15 0.21
CA THR A 69 -0.44 -1.75 -0.16
C THR A 69 -1.64 -1.69 -1.10
N HIS A 70 -1.66 -2.53 -2.13
CA HIS A 70 -2.76 -2.64 -3.06
C HIS A 70 -4.07 -3.02 -2.34
N GLN A 71 -4.03 -4.02 -1.45
CA GLN A 71 -5.22 -4.44 -0.70
C GLN A 71 -5.79 -3.31 0.16
N LEU A 72 -4.93 -2.54 0.84
CA LEU A 72 -5.35 -1.39 1.63
C LEU A 72 -5.91 -0.25 0.79
N LEU A 73 -5.24 0.10 -0.31
CA LEU A 73 -5.74 1.09 -1.27
C LEU A 73 -7.11 0.68 -1.80
N HIS A 74 -7.26 -0.57 -2.20
CA HIS A 74 -8.55 -1.10 -2.67
C HIS A 74 -9.63 -1.00 -1.58
N ALA A 75 -9.33 -1.35 -0.33
CA ALA A 75 -10.27 -1.21 0.77
C ALA A 75 -10.70 0.25 0.99
N ILE A 76 -9.75 1.18 0.96
CA ILE A 76 -10.02 2.63 1.09
C ILE A 76 -10.88 3.14 -0.07
N ILE A 77 -10.57 2.73 -1.31
CA ILE A 77 -11.36 3.07 -2.49
C ILE A 77 -12.81 2.55 -2.34
N VAL A 78 -12.97 1.27 -1.99
CA VAL A 78 -14.29 0.65 -1.82
C VAL A 78 -15.11 1.33 -0.73
N VAL A 79 -14.47 1.69 0.39
CA VAL A 79 -15.13 2.43 1.47
C VAL A 79 -15.72 3.74 0.95
N HIS A 80 -14.93 4.54 0.21
CA HIS A 80 -15.40 5.83 -0.32
C HIS A 80 -16.48 5.67 -1.40
N ILE A 81 -16.47 4.57 -2.17
CA ILE A 81 -17.50 4.29 -3.17
C ILE A 81 -18.81 3.81 -2.53
N LYS A 82 -18.71 2.96 -1.49
CA LYS A 82 -19.87 2.33 -0.83
C LYS A 82 -20.50 3.16 0.28
N SER A 83 -19.81 4.17 0.78
CA SER A 83 -20.42 5.16 1.66
C SER A 83 -21.46 5.95 0.85
N ASP A 84 -22.67 5.40 0.75
CA ASP A 84 -23.85 5.91 0.03
C ASP A 84 -24.45 7.17 0.68
N THR A 85 -23.66 7.84 1.49
CA THR A 85 -24.04 9.06 2.18
C THR A 85 -22.94 10.05 1.88
N GLY A 86 -23.30 11.27 1.48
CA GLY A 86 -22.38 12.42 1.51
C GLY A 86 -21.91 12.78 2.92
N GLY A 87 -21.83 11.79 3.81
CA GLY A 87 -21.31 11.86 5.17
C GLY A 87 -19.81 11.64 5.16
N GLU A 88 -19.14 12.50 5.91
CA GLU A 88 -17.72 12.41 6.23
C GLU A 88 -17.40 11.04 6.83
N LEU A 89 -16.26 10.46 6.46
CA LEU A 89 -15.83 9.17 7.01
C LEU A 89 -15.71 9.26 8.54
N PRO A 90 -16.05 8.18 9.27
CA PRO A 90 -15.86 8.13 10.72
C PRO A 90 -14.42 8.51 11.13
N PRO A 91 -14.23 9.24 12.25
CA PRO A 91 -12.89 9.72 12.66
C PRO A 91 -11.85 8.60 12.83
N ASN A 92 -12.27 7.42 13.28
CA ASN A 92 -11.40 6.25 13.38
C ASN A 92 -10.90 5.77 12.00
N MET A 93 -11.74 5.81 10.97
CA MET A 93 -11.35 5.46 9.59
C MET A 93 -10.42 6.51 9.01
N LEU A 94 -10.72 7.79 9.20
CA LEU A 94 -9.83 8.89 8.78
C LEU A 94 -8.45 8.77 9.44
N ASN A 95 -8.40 8.45 10.74
CA ASN A 95 -7.14 8.20 11.44
C ASN A 95 -6.36 7.02 10.84
N GLN A 96 -7.04 5.94 10.48
CA GLN A 96 -6.40 4.78 9.84
C GLN A 96 -5.90 5.10 8.43
N ILE A 97 -6.64 5.90 7.64
CA ILE A 97 -6.19 6.41 6.34
C ILE A 97 -4.97 7.33 6.50
N GLY A 98 -4.96 8.19 7.53
CA GLY A 98 -3.82 9.05 7.86
C GLY A 98 -2.56 8.24 8.15
N LYS A 99 -2.64 7.26 9.06
CA LYS A 99 -1.54 6.32 9.35
C LYS A 99 -1.07 5.58 8.09
N PHE A 100 -2.00 5.14 7.25
CA PHE A 100 -1.65 4.47 6.01
C PHE A 100 -0.92 5.39 5.02
N THR A 101 -1.30 6.67 4.92
CA THR A 101 -0.58 7.66 4.11
C THR A 101 0.89 7.77 4.53
N GLU A 102 1.15 7.83 5.85
CA GLU A 102 2.52 7.85 6.38
C GLU A 102 3.26 6.54 6.09
N THR A 103 2.58 5.40 6.28
CA THR A 103 3.11 4.06 5.99
C THR A 103 3.49 3.94 4.52
N LEU A 104 2.67 4.47 3.62
CA LEU A 104 2.90 4.46 2.17
C LEU A 104 4.18 5.21 1.80
N HIS A 105 4.45 6.34 2.47
CA HIS A 105 5.71 7.07 2.30
C HIS A 105 6.92 6.25 2.79
N LYS A 106 6.80 5.59 3.95
CA LYS A 106 7.87 4.68 4.47
C LYS A 106 8.14 3.52 3.51
N ILE A 107 7.09 2.94 2.91
CA ILE A 107 7.20 1.88 1.90
C ILE A 107 7.92 2.40 0.67
N HIS A 108 7.57 3.60 0.18
CA HIS A 108 8.27 4.25 -0.91
C HIS A 108 9.77 4.39 -0.62
N THR A 109 10.14 4.95 0.54
CA THR A 109 11.55 5.06 0.95
C THR A 109 12.26 3.70 1.00
N PHE A 110 11.60 2.67 1.51
CA PHE A 110 12.17 1.32 1.55
C PHE A 110 12.41 0.76 0.14
N VAL A 111 11.41 0.86 -0.75
CA VAL A 111 11.48 0.34 -2.13
C VAL A 111 12.50 1.09 -2.95
N GLU A 112 12.57 2.42 -2.82
CA GLU A 112 13.60 3.26 -3.44
C GLU A 112 15.01 2.81 -3.02
N ALA A 113 15.23 2.50 -1.74
CA ALA A 113 16.51 1.99 -1.27
C ALA A 113 16.91 0.64 -1.91
N GLN A 114 15.95 -0.16 -2.39
CA GLN A 114 16.20 -1.45 -3.06
C GLN A 114 16.61 -1.32 -4.53
N GLN A 115 16.60 -0.11 -5.10
CA GLN A 115 17.05 0.15 -6.47
C GLN A 115 18.58 0.17 -6.61
N SER A 116 19.29 0.55 -5.54
CA SER A 116 20.73 0.76 -5.58
C SER A 116 21.52 -0.53 -5.37
N GLY A 117 22.41 -0.86 -6.32
CA GLY A 117 23.26 -2.05 -6.28
C GLY A 117 24.54 -1.90 -5.43
N SER A 118 24.72 -0.76 -4.74
CA SER A 118 25.98 -0.45 -4.07
C SER A 118 26.05 -1.13 -2.70
N LYS A 119 26.67 -2.31 -2.66
CA LYS A 119 26.77 -3.20 -1.48
C LYS A 119 27.31 -2.50 -0.22
N VAL A 120 28.15 -1.47 -0.37
CA VAL A 120 28.75 -0.72 0.74
C VAL A 120 27.74 0.22 1.40
N LYS A 121 26.88 0.91 0.63
CA LYS A 121 25.78 1.73 1.18
C LYS A 121 24.68 0.85 1.80
N ASN A 122 24.44 -0.33 1.23
CA ASN A 122 23.40 -1.24 1.70
C ASN A 122 23.77 -1.95 3.01
N PHE A 123 25.07 -2.20 3.26
CA PHE A 123 25.51 -2.84 4.49
C PHE A 123 25.35 -1.92 5.72
N PHE A 124 25.72 -0.64 5.60
CA PHE A 124 25.55 0.33 6.70
C PHE A 124 24.07 0.63 7.01
N ARG A 125 23.17 0.51 6.03
CA ARG A 125 21.73 0.75 6.17
C ARG A 125 20.92 -0.51 6.52
N GLN A 126 21.54 -1.67 6.61
CA GLN A 126 20.80 -2.94 6.68
C GLN A 126 19.94 -3.06 7.95
N GLY A 127 20.44 -2.57 9.09
CA GLY A 127 19.69 -2.55 10.35
C GLY A 127 18.48 -1.61 10.32
N GLU A 128 18.66 -0.39 9.81
CA GLU A 128 17.60 0.60 9.63
C GLU A 128 16.52 0.09 8.66
N MET A 129 16.93 -0.49 7.52
CA MET A 129 16.00 -1.02 6.52
C MET A 129 15.25 -2.24 7.02
N SER A 130 15.86 -3.09 7.86
CA SER A 130 15.17 -4.21 8.49
C SER A 130 14.11 -3.74 9.49
N MET A 131 14.44 -2.72 10.29
CA MET A 131 13.47 -2.11 11.21
C MET A 131 12.33 -1.42 10.45
N LEU A 132 12.66 -0.65 9.40
CA LEU A 132 11.67 0.00 8.53
C LEU A 132 10.74 -1.03 7.89
N LEU A 133 11.28 -2.11 7.33
CA LEU A 133 10.48 -3.19 6.74
C LEU A 133 9.52 -3.82 7.76
N LYS A 134 10.00 -4.13 8.97
CA LYS A 134 9.17 -4.68 10.03
C LYS A 134 8.05 -3.72 10.42
N HIS A 135 8.36 -2.43 10.52
CA HIS A 135 7.40 -1.39 10.83
C HIS A 135 6.33 -1.30 9.73
N CYS A 136 6.73 -1.20 8.46
CA CYS A 136 5.80 -1.16 7.32
C CYS A 136 4.90 -2.39 7.29
N LYS A 137 5.44 -3.60 7.48
CA LYS A 137 4.63 -4.83 7.50
C LYS A 137 3.62 -4.83 8.65
N ALA A 138 4.00 -4.35 9.84
CA ALA A 138 3.11 -4.28 10.99
C ALA A 138 1.99 -3.25 10.77
N GLU A 139 2.31 -2.05 10.28
CA GLU A 139 1.32 -1.01 9.98
C GLU A 139 0.35 -1.42 8.87
N LEU A 140 0.86 -2.06 7.82
CA LEU A 140 0.02 -2.62 6.76
C LEU A 140 -0.90 -3.71 7.29
N GLN A 141 -0.41 -4.59 8.17
CA GLN A 141 -1.24 -5.64 8.75
C GLN A 141 -2.30 -5.07 9.69
N GLU A 142 -1.96 -4.11 10.56
CA GLU A 142 -2.92 -3.41 11.42
C GLU A 142 -4.03 -2.76 10.59
N GLY A 143 -3.65 -2.08 9.50
CA GLY A 143 -4.62 -1.49 8.57
C GLY A 143 -5.52 -2.55 7.96
N LEU A 144 -4.95 -3.65 7.44
CA LEU A 144 -5.73 -4.72 6.82
C LEU A 144 -6.71 -5.35 7.80
N ASP A 145 -6.26 -5.63 9.02
CA ASP A 145 -7.12 -6.17 10.08
C ASP A 145 -8.26 -5.20 10.40
N PHE A 146 -7.95 -3.89 10.49
CA PHE A 146 -8.97 -2.86 10.71
C PHE A 146 -10.02 -2.81 9.60
N PHE A 147 -9.61 -2.82 8.32
CA PHE A 147 -10.54 -2.75 7.20
C PHE A 147 -11.28 -4.06 6.94
N GLN A 148 -10.69 -5.22 7.24
CA GLN A 148 -11.37 -6.52 7.17
C GLN A 148 -12.44 -6.64 8.24
N VAL A 149 -12.12 -6.30 9.48
CA VAL A 149 -13.07 -6.27 10.59
C VAL A 149 -14.12 -5.18 10.35
N GLY A 150 -13.70 -4.00 9.89
CA GLY A 150 -14.57 -2.89 9.55
C GLY A 150 -15.56 -3.20 8.42
N HIS A 151 -15.16 -3.95 7.39
CA HIS A 151 -16.06 -4.38 6.31
C HIS A 151 -17.14 -5.38 6.80
N LEU A 152 -16.85 -6.19 7.83
CA LEU A 152 -17.87 -7.03 8.47
C LEU A 152 -18.90 -6.19 9.24
N PHE A 153 -18.45 -5.15 9.97
CA PHE A 153 -19.35 -4.28 10.73
C PHE A 153 -20.11 -3.27 9.85
N PHE A 154 -19.50 -2.75 8.78
CA PHE A 154 -20.15 -1.80 7.88
C PHE A 154 -21.27 -2.46 7.06
N ASN A 155 -21.08 -3.72 6.63
CA ASN A 155 -22.17 -4.46 5.97
C ASN A 155 -23.28 -4.87 6.94
N ALA A 156 -22.95 -5.23 8.18
CA ALA A 156 -23.96 -5.59 9.19
C ALA A 156 -24.79 -4.40 9.71
N ALA A 157 -24.33 -3.16 9.49
CA ALA A 157 -25.06 -1.94 9.85
C ALA A 157 -25.93 -1.38 8.69
N GLN A 158 -25.88 -2.00 7.51
CA GLN A 158 -26.70 -1.65 6.34
C GLN A 158 -27.83 -2.65 6.04
N GLU A 159 -28.01 -3.69 6.88
CA GLU A 159 -29.21 -4.55 6.93
C GLU A 159 -30.14 -4.11 8.07
#